data_AF-A0A5Q4DY93-F1
#
_entry.id   AF-A0A5Q4DY93-F1
#
_cell.length_a   1.000
_cell.length_b   1.000
_cell.length_c   1.000
_cell.angle_alpha   90.00
_cell.angle_beta   90.00
_cell.angle_gamma   90.00
#
_symmetry.space_group_name_H-M   'P 1'
#
loop_
_entity.id
_entity.type
_entity.pdbx_description
1 polymer ?
#
loop_
_entity_poly.entity_id
_entity_poly.type
_entity_poly.pdbx_seq_one_letter_code
_entity_poly.pdbx_strand_id
1 'polypeptide(L)'
;MPLALINLWLGAVVGVFGVFLLVQAITLTLRFTTTALDIYRGDTLIRAFPYADWQHWEIFWGPVPILFYFREVNSIHFLPILFGPTELRACLETHCPAATSLSKNPE
;
A
#
# COMPACT_ATOMS: atom_id res chain seq x y z
N MET A 1 24.17 -29.70 6.84
CA MET A 1 24.80 -28.85 5.79
C MET A 1 23.86 -28.41 4.65
N PRO A 2 23.03 -29.27 4.01
CA PRO A 2 22.23 -28.82 2.85
C PRO A 2 21.14 -27.79 3.21
N LEU A 3 20.53 -27.91 4.40
CA LEU A 3 19.53 -26.95 4.90
C LEU A 3 20.10 -25.53 5.09
N ALA A 4 21.35 -25.39 5.52
CA ALA A 4 21.96 -24.08 5.73
C ALA A 4 22.14 -23.33 4.39
N LEU A 5 22.51 -24.06 3.33
CA LEU A 5 22.65 -23.49 1.99
C LEU A 5 21.27 -23.09 1.43
N ILE A 6 20.24 -23.91 1.62
CA ILE A 6 18.86 -23.60 1.23
C ILE A 6 18.36 -22.36 1.97
N ASN A 7 18.56 -22.29 3.29
CA ASN A 7 18.16 -21.13 4.10
C ASN A 7 18.91 -19.85 3.69
N LEU A 8 20.19 -19.96 3.33
CA LEU A 8 20.97 -18.83 2.84
C LEU A 8 20.43 -18.30 1.50
N TRP A 9 20.13 -19.20 0.55
CA TRP A 9 19.53 -18.83 -0.72
C TRP A 9 18.13 -18.23 -0.56
N LEU A 10 17.30 -18.83 0.29
CA LEU A 10 15.96 -18.32 0.57
C LEU A 10 16.03 -16.93 1.21
N GLY A 11 16.90 -16.75 2.20
CA GLY A 11 17.15 -15.46 2.83
C GLY A 11 17.69 -14.42 1.85
N ALA A 12 18.59 -14.81 0.95
CA ALA A 12 19.10 -13.92 -0.10
C ALA A 12 17.99 -13.46 -1.05
N VAL A 13 17.12 -14.38 -1.50
CA VAL A 13 15.98 -14.04 -2.37
C VAL A 13 15.01 -13.09 -1.66
N VAL A 14 14.65 -13.39 -0.41
CA VAL A 14 13.78 -12.52 0.41
C VAL A 14 14.43 -11.16 0.65
N GLY A 15 15.74 -11.11 0.93
CA GLY A 15 16.48 -9.88 1.13
C GLY A 15 16.50 -9.00 -0.12
N VAL A 16 16.80 -9.58 -1.29
CA VAL A 16 16.78 -8.88 -2.58
C VAL A 16 15.37 -8.36 -2.88
N PHE A 17 14.34 -9.17 -2.67
CA PHE A 17 12.95 -8.75 -2.86
C PHE A 17 12.57 -7.60 -1.91
N GLY A 18 12.99 -7.66 -0.64
CA GLY A 18 12.79 -6.59 0.32
C GLY A 18 13.45 -5.28 -0.09
N VAL A 19 14.70 -5.34 -0.57
CA VAL A 19 15.40 -4.15 -1.11
C VAL A 19 14.68 -3.60 -2.34
N PHE A 20 14.22 -4.47 -3.24
CA PHE A 20 13.44 -4.06 -4.41
C PHE A 20 12.14 -3.34 -4.03
N LEU A 21 11.38 -3.87 -3.06
CA LEU A 21 10.18 -3.22 -2.54
C LEU A 21 10.51 -1.87 -1.88
N LEU A 22 11.61 -1.80 -1.12
CA LEU A 22 12.06 -0.56 -0.47
C LEU A 22 12.38 0.52 -1.50
N VAL A 23 13.14 0.18 -2.55
CA VAL A 23 13.48 1.12 -3.62
C VAL A 23 12.20 1.61 -4.33
N GLN A 24 11.26 0.72 -4.63
CA GLN A 24 9.98 1.12 -5.23
C GLN A 24 9.18 2.06 -4.32
N ALA A 25 9.09 1.75 -3.03
CA ALA A 25 8.34 2.54 -2.06
C ALA A 25 8.96 3.92 -1.80
N ILE A 26 10.28 4.07 -1.86
CA ILE A 26 10.96 5.37 -1.72
C ILE A 26 10.86 6.20 -3.02
N THR A 27 10.84 5.53 -4.18
CA THR A 27 10.77 6.21 -5.48
C THR A 27 9.36 6.74 -5.79
N LEU A 28 8.32 6.13 -5.21
CA LEU A 28 6.93 6.49 -5.43
C LEU A 28 6.36 7.18 -4.18
N THR A 29 5.97 8.44 -4.33
CA THR A 29 5.35 9.22 -3.26
C THR A 29 3.84 9.20 -3.43
N LEU A 30 3.13 8.70 -2.41
CA LEU A 30 1.69 8.80 -2.33
C LEU A 30 1.31 10.15 -1.71
N ARG A 31 0.43 10.90 -2.37
CA ARG A 31 -0.11 12.16 -1.88
C ARG A 31 -1.62 12.08 -1.81
N PHE A 32 -2.16 12.19 -0.60
CA PHE A 32 -3.59 12.32 -0.38
C PHE A 32 -3.99 13.76 -0.69
N THR A 33 -4.82 13.96 -1.71
CA THR A 33 -5.42 15.26 -2.02
C THR A 33 -6.87 15.29 -1.53
N THR A 34 -7.58 16.37 -1.79
CA THR A 34 -9.01 16.51 -1.44
C THR A 34 -9.92 15.55 -2.21
N THR A 35 -9.53 15.14 -3.42
CA THR A 35 -10.42 14.36 -4.32
C THR A 35 -9.79 13.06 -4.85
N ALA A 36 -8.48 12.88 -4.72
CA ALA A 36 -7.77 11.72 -5.25
C ALA A 36 -6.52 11.35 -4.44
N LEU A 37 -6.15 10.06 -4.51
CA LEU A 37 -4.83 9.60 -4.13
C LEU A 37 -3.91 9.69 -5.35
N ASP A 38 -2.95 10.60 -5.30
CA ASP A 38 -1.98 10.78 -6.37
C ASP A 38 -0.70 9.99 -6.11
N ILE A 39 -0.18 9.33 -7.14
CA ILE A 39 1.14 8.73 -7.18
C ILE A 39 2.09 9.67 -7.92
N TYR A 40 3.11 10.13 -7.23
CA TYR A 40 4.22 10.90 -7.78
C TYR A 40 5.48 10.07 -7.86
N ARG A 41 6.35 10.41 -8.81
CA ARG A 41 7.77 10.04 -8.83
C ARG A 41 8.58 11.32 -8.91
N GLY A 42 9.23 11.68 -7.81
CA GLY A 42 9.74 13.04 -7.63
C GLY A 42 8.60 14.05 -7.74
N ASP A 43 8.68 14.97 -8.71
CA ASP A 43 7.66 15.99 -8.96
C ASP A 43 6.70 15.63 -10.11
N THR A 44 6.85 14.46 -10.72
CA THR A 44 5.99 14.03 -11.83
C THR A 44 4.83 13.20 -11.31
N LEU A 45 3.60 13.64 -11.58
CA LEU A 45 2.39 12.85 -11.36
C LEU A 45 2.38 11.67 -12.35
N ILE A 46 2.43 10.45 -11.83
CA ILE A 46 2.36 9.22 -12.62
C ILE A 46 0.90 8.80 -12.82
N ARG A 47 0.10 8.89 -11.77
CA ARG A 47 -1.30 8.44 -11.77
C ARG A 47 -2.07 9.10 -10.64
N ALA A 48 -3.33 9.44 -10.91
CA ALA A 48 -4.29 9.88 -9.90
C ALA A 48 -5.39 8.81 -9.77
N PHE A 49 -5.81 8.54 -8.54
CA PHE A 49 -6.90 7.62 -8.20
C PHE A 49 -8.03 8.39 -7.51
N PRO A 50 -9.07 8.80 -8.24
CA PRO A 50 -10.17 9.58 -7.69
C PRO A 50 -10.94 8.77 -6.64
N TYR A 51 -11.19 9.36 -5.46
CA TYR A 51 -11.90 8.67 -4.38
C TYR A 51 -13.35 8.33 -4.74
N ALA A 52 -13.94 9.05 -5.70
CA ALA A 52 -15.28 8.77 -6.22
C ALA A 52 -15.41 7.38 -6.87
N ASP A 53 -14.30 6.84 -7.38
CA ASP A 53 -14.27 5.54 -8.04
C ASP A 53 -13.98 4.39 -7.07
N TRP A 54 -13.69 4.71 -5.80
CA TRP A 54 -13.27 3.72 -4.80
C TRP A 54 -14.49 3.01 -4.20
N GLN A 55 -14.46 1.69 -4.27
CA GLN A 55 -15.51 0.83 -3.69
C GLN A 55 -15.12 0.30 -2.32
N HIS A 56 -13.83 0.03 -2.12
CA HIS A 56 -13.31 -0.56 -0.90
C HIS A 56 -11.83 -0.24 -0.73
N TRP A 57 -11.39 -0.14 0.51
CA TRP A 57 -9.97 -0.07 0.86
C TRP A 57 -9.70 -0.84 2.15
N GLU A 58 -8.49 -1.41 2.25
CA GLU A 58 -8.06 -2.16 3.42
C GLU A 58 -6.56 -1.96 3.67
N ILE A 59 -6.18 -1.96 4.94
CA ILE A 59 -4.79 -1.89 5.38
C ILE A 59 -4.42 -3.25 5.95
N PHE A 60 -3.50 -3.94 5.29
CA PHE A 60 -3.04 -5.27 5.64
C PHE A 60 -1.70 -5.19 6.39
N TRP A 61 -1.55 -6.06 7.39
CA TRP A 61 -0.29 -6.34 8.10
C TRP A 61 0.33 -5.13 8.83
N GLY A 62 -0.24 -4.76 9.99
CA GLY A 62 0.25 -3.65 10.83
C GLY A 62 1.67 -3.71 11.41
N PRO A 63 2.30 -4.87 11.68
CA PRO A 63 3.65 -4.92 12.30
C PRO A 63 4.83 -4.94 11.31
N VAL A 64 4.59 -5.01 10.00
CA VAL A 64 5.60 -5.04 8.92
C VAL A 64 5.29 -3.92 7.91
N PRO A 65 6.08 -3.69 6.84
CA PRO A 65 5.72 -2.72 5.81
C PRO A 65 4.30 -2.99 5.34
N ILE A 66 3.43 -2.02 5.58
CA ILE A 66 1.99 -2.15 5.48
C ILE A 66 1.61 -2.36 4.02
N LEU A 67 0.77 -3.34 3.75
CA LEU A 67 0.23 -3.51 2.42
C LEU A 67 -1.11 -2.78 2.35
N PHE A 68 -1.17 -1.71 1.58
CA PHE A 68 -2.40 -0.97 1.34
C PHE A 68 -3.10 -1.50 0.10
N TYR A 69 -4.37 -1.83 0.25
CA TYR A 69 -5.23 -2.33 -0.80
C TYR A 69 -6.38 -1.37 -1.04
N PHE A 70 -6.69 -1.11 -2.31
CA PHE A 70 -7.94 -0.46 -2.68
C PHE A 70 -8.47 -1.00 -4.01
N ARG A 71 -9.79 -0.99 -4.12
CA ARG A 71 -10.54 -1.42 -5.30
C ARG A 71 -11.28 -0.22 -5.89
N GLU A 72 -11.02 0.02 -7.17
CA GLU A 72 -11.80 0.93 -8.02
C GLU A 72 -12.82 0.14 -8.83
N VAL A 73 -13.77 0.83 -9.46
CA VAL A 73 -14.81 0.21 -10.31
C VAL A 73 -14.24 -0.79 -11.33
N ASN A 74 -13.08 -0.48 -11.92
CA ASN A 74 -12.47 -1.26 -13.00
C ASN A 74 -11.09 -1.86 -12.65
N SER A 75 -10.59 -1.70 -11.42
CA SER A 75 -9.23 -2.15 -11.09
C SER A 75 -9.01 -2.42 -9.60
N ILE A 76 -7.99 -3.22 -9.32
CA ILE A 76 -7.55 -3.57 -7.98
C ILE A 76 -6.09 -3.18 -7.84
N HIS A 77 -5.76 -2.50 -6.74
CA HIS A 77 -4.42 -1.99 -6.49
C HIS A 77 -3.89 -2.43 -5.13
N PHE A 78 -2.62 -2.86 -5.13
CA PHE A 78 -1.85 -3.20 -3.93
C PHE A 78 -0.59 -2.34 -3.91
N LEU A 79 -0.41 -1.58 -2.84
CA LEU A 79 0.70 -0.66 -2.67
C LEU A 79 1.44 -1.00 -1.37
N PRO A 80 2.75 -1.31 -1.43
CA PRO A 80 3.56 -1.37 -0.23
C PRO A 80 3.72 0.05 0.32
N ILE A 81 3.40 0.23 1.59
CA ILE A 81 3.46 1.52 2.28
C ILE A 81 4.45 1.44 3.44
N LEU A 82 5.36 2.42 3.48
CA LEU A 82 6.35 2.61 4.54
C LEU A 82 5.97 3.72 5.52
N PHE A 83 4.68 4.09 5.57
CA PHE A 83 4.14 5.09 6.51
C PHE A 83 3.56 4.43 7.75
N GLY A 84 3.38 5.21 8.82
CA GLY A 84 2.70 4.74 10.02
C GLY A 84 1.27 4.29 9.72
N PRO A 85 0.84 3.09 10.14
CA PRO A 85 -0.47 2.53 9.78
C PRO A 85 -1.62 3.39 10.31
N THR A 86 -1.43 3.98 11.48
CA THR A 86 -2.43 4.81 12.16
C THR A 86 -2.66 6.14 11.42
N GLU A 87 -1.59 6.78 10.94
CA GLU A 87 -1.68 8.05 10.21
C GLU A 87 -2.34 7.86 8.85
N LEU A 88 -1.95 6.79 8.14
CA LEU A 88 -2.55 6.40 6.87
C LEU A 88 -4.06 6.16 7.03
N ARG A 89 -4.44 5.40 8.06
CA ARG A 89 -5.84 5.11 8.35
C ARG A 89 -6.63 6.39 8.65
N ALA A 90 -6.10 7.28 9.47
CA ALA A 90 -6.75 8.55 9.78
C ALA A 90 -6.96 9.42 8.53
N CYS A 91 -5.98 9.46 7.62
CA CYS A 91 -6.11 10.15 6.34
C CYS A 91 -7.20 9.52 5.47
N LEU A 92 -7.21 8.19 5.33
CA LEU A 92 -8.20 7.45 4.54
C LEU A 92 -9.62 7.61 5.10
N GLU A 93 -9.80 7.56 6.41
CA GLU A 93 -11.10 7.77 7.04
C GLU A 93 -11.62 9.20 6.83
N THR A 94 -10.71 10.19 6.80
CA THR A 94 -11.04 11.59 6.55
C THR A 94 -11.42 11.85 5.09
N HIS A 95 -10.70 11.25 4.13
CA HIS A 95 -10.85 11.53 2.71
C HIS A 95 -11.77 10.55 1.95
N CYS A 96 -11.91 9.31 2.44
CA CYS A 96 -12.62 8.21 1.77
C CYS A 96 -13.65 7.50 2.68
N PRO A 97 -14.56 8.21 3.37
CA PRO A 97 -15.45 7.60 4.37
C PRO A 97 -16.46 6.61 3.77
N ALA A 98 -16.87 6.79 2.50
CA ALA A 98 -17.89 5.96 1.85
C ALA A 98 -17.41 4.51 1.60
N ALA A 99 -16.12 4.33 1.29
CA ALA A 99 -15.52 3.03 1.00
C ALA A 99 -15.18 2.21 2.25
N THR A 100 -15.18 2.82 3.44
CA THR A 100 -14.85 2.20 4.73
C THR A 100 -15.99 1.37 5.32
N SER A 101 -17.24 1.64 4.93
CA SER A 101 -18.45 1.08 5.58
C SER A 101 -18.56 -0.46 5.53
N LEU A 102 -17.81 -1.12 4.64
CA LEU A 102 -17.77 -2.57 4.49
C LEU A 102 -16.65 -3.28 5.29
N SER A 103 -15.68 -2.56 5.85
CA SER A 103 -14.58 -3.15 6.64
C SER A 103 -14.97 -3.45 8.09
N LYS A 104 -16.06 -2.87 8.60
CA LYS A 104 -16.42 -2.87 10.03
C LYS A 104 -17.32 -4.03 10.47
N ASN A 105 -17.54 -5.07 9.66
CA ASN A 105 -18.37 -6.22 10.04
C ASN A 105 -17.51 -7.50 10.10
N PRO A 106 -16.84 -7.78 11.23
CA PRO A 106 -16.37 -9.13 11.49
C PRO A 106 -17.58 -9.96 11.93
N GLU A 107 -18.03 -10.89 11.09
CA GLU A 107 -18.82 -12.04 11.55
C GLU A 107 -17.94 -12.99 12.39
#